data_AF-A0A9P7Y6W6-F1
#
_entry.id   AF-A0A9P7Y6W6-F1
#
_cell.length_a   1.000
_cell.length_b   1.000
_cell.length_c   1.000
_cell.angle_alpha   90.00
_cell.angle_beta   90.00
_cell.angle_gamma   90.00
#
_symmetry.space_group_name_H-M   'P 1'
#
loop_
_entity.id
_entity.type
_entity.pdbx_description
1 polymer ?
#
loop_
_entity_poly.entity_id
_entity_poly.type
_entity_poly.pdbx_seq_one_letter_code
_entity_poly.pdbx_strand_id
1 'polypeptide(L)'
;MTEHAAVIFVFFFLAEYASIILICILTSILFLGGYLYYTIPLFSLMEYIDIEYYMDNLHKESLFDDPLVVGLLYGLTLGVKSCIMIFVFI
;
A
#
# COMPACT_ATOMS: atom_id res chain seq x y z
N MET A 1 25.11 -35.35 -7.68
CA MET A 1 24.76 -34.68 -8.97
C MET A 1 23.39 -33.98 -8.95
N THR A 2 22.77 -33.73 -7.79
CA THR A 2 21.46 -33.05 -7.64
C THR A 2 21.57 -31.58 -7.21
N GLU A 3 22.78 -31.08 -7.04
CA GLU A 3 23.08 -29.78 -6.42
C GLU A 3 23.06 -28.65 -7.46
N HIS A 4 23.43 -28.95 -8.71
CA HIS A 4 23.31 -28.01 -9.83
C HIS A 4 21.88 -27.83 -10.35
N ALA A 5 20.96 -28.75 -10.06
CA ALA A 5 19.55 -28.62 -10.44
C ALA A 5 18.76 -27.72 -9.47
N ALA A 6 19.13 -27.71 -8.19
CA ALA A 6 18.43 -26.94 -7.15
C ALA A 6 18.45 -25.42 -7.40
N VAL A 7 19.54 -24.89 -7.96
CA VAL A 7 19.69 -23.46 -8.25
C VAL A 7 18.65 -22.95 -9.25
N ILE A 8 18.34 -23.74 -10.28
CA ILE A 8 17.35 -23.39 -11.31
C ILE A 8 15.93 -23.36 -10.71
N PHE A 9 15.63 -24.29 -9.80
CA PHE A 9 14.34 -24.29 -9.09
C PHE A 9 14.16 -23.07 -8.18
N VAL A 10 15.23 -22.61 -7.50
CA VAL A 10 15.15 -21.38 -6.69
C VAL A 10 14.85 -20.17 -7.58
N PHE A 11 15.53 -20.03 -8.72
CA PHE A 11 15.26 -18.93 -9.65
C PHE A 11 13.87 -19.01 -10.27
N PHE A 12 13.35 -20.21 -10.52
CA PHE A 12 11.99 -20.39 -11.02
C PHE A 12 10.96 -19.85 -10.03
N PHE A 13 10.99 -20.29 -8.77
CA PHE A 13 10.05 -19.79 -7.76
C PHE A 13 10.24 -18.29 -7.49
N LEU A 14 11.49 -17.81 -7.44
CA LEU A 14 11.76 -16.39 -7.27
C LEU A 14 11.14 -15.56 -8.41
N ALA A 15 11.28 -16.01 -9.66
CA ALA A 15 10.70 -15.34 -10.82
C ALA A 15 9.17 -15.36 -10.79
N GLU A 16 8.56 -16.47 -10.38
CA GLU A 16 7.12 -16.59 -10.23
C GLU A 16 6.57 -15.57 -9.22
N TYR A 17 7.09 -15.54 -7.99
CA TYR A 17 6.64 -14.57 -6.97
C TYR A 17 6.92 -13.12 -7.37
N ALA A 18 8.07 -12.84 -7.99
CA ALA A 18 8.38 -11.50 -8.49
C ALA A 18 7.39 -11.06 -9.58
N SER A 19 6.98 -11.96 -10.47
CA SER A 19 6.01 -11.68 -11.52
C SER A 19 4.61 -11.38 -10.96
N ILE A 20 4.17 -12.10 -9.92
CA ILE A 20 2.89 -11.86 -9.24
C ILE A 20 2.90 -10.47 -8.58
N ILE A 21 3.97 -10.14 -7.86
CA ILE A 21 4.10 -8.82 -7.20
C ILE A 21 4.07 -7.71 -8.25
N LEU A 22 4.80 -7.87 -9.36
CA LEU A 22 4.83 -6.88 -10.44
C LEU A 22 3.45 -6.65 -11.06
N ILE A 23 2.72 -7.73 -11.37
CA ILE A 23 1.37 -7.64 -11.93
C ILE A 23 0.42 -6.97 -10.93
N CYS A 24 0.48 -7.33 -9.64
CA CYS A 24 -0.35 -6.73 -8.60
C CYS A 24 -0.12 -5.22 -8.44
N ILE A 25 1.14 -4.78 -8.52
CA ILE A 25 1.47 -3.35 -8.48
C ILE A 25 0.92 -2.65 -9.74
N LEU A 26 1.13 -3.23 -10.92
CA LEU A 26 0.65 -2.67 -12.18
C LEU A 26 -0.88 -2.53 -12.18
N THR A 27 -1.61 -3.57 -11.75
CA THR A 27 -3.08 -3.53 -11.65
C THR A 27 -3.56 -2.51 -10.63
N SER A 28 -2.84 -2.36 -9.51
CA SER A 28 -3.17 -1.36 -8.49
C SER A 28 -3.01 0.07 -9.02
N ILE A 29 -1.98 0.32 -9.82
CA ILE A 29 -1.74 1.63 -10.46
C ILE A 29 -2.79 1.90 -11.54
N LEU A 30 -3.07 0.93 -12.42
CA LEU A 30 -3.96 1.14 -13.57
C LEU A 30 -5.46 1.13 -13.21
N PHE A 31 -5.88 0.28 -12.26
CA PHE A 31 -7.31 0.04 -11.99
C PHE A 31 -7.79 0.47 -10.60
N LEU A 32 -6.95 0.43 -9.56
CA LEU A 32 -7.34 0.82 -8.19
C LEU A 32 -6.96 2.28 -7.84
N GLY A 33 -6.63 3.08 -8.84
CA GLY A 33 -6.29 4.50 -8.66
C GLY A 33 -4.92 4.74 -8.04
N GLY A 34 -4.04 3.74 -7.97
CA GLY A 34 -2.64 3.86 -7.56
C GLY A 34 -2.44 4.64 -6.26
N TYR A 35 -1.73 5.76 -6.38
CA TYR A 35 -1.39 6.69 -5.30
C TYR A 35 -2.55 7.58 -4.84
N LEU A 36 -3.78 7.41 -5.34
CA LEU A 36 -4.90 8.17 -4.80
C LEU A 36 -5.19 7.73 -3.37
N TYR A 37 -4.96 8.65 -2.43
CA TYR A 37 -5.33 8.53 -1.02
C TYR A 37 -6.65 9.25 -0.78
N TYR A 38 -7.64 8.52 -0.26
CA TYR A 38 -8.90 9.10 0.16
C TYR A 38 -8.85 9.30 1.67
N THR A 39 -8.67 10.55 2.10
CA THR A 39 -8.52 10.96 3.52
C THR A 39 -9.82 10.82 4.32
N ILE A 40 -10.97 10.92 3.64
CA ILE A 40 -12.31 11.00 4.23
C ILE A 40 -12.65 9.85 5.23
N PRO A 41 -12.37 8.55 4.94
CA PRO A 41 -12.70 7.47 5.87
C PRO A 41 -11.81 7.42 7.12
N LEU A 42 -10.59 7.97 7.07
CA LEU A 42 -9.71 8.02 8.24
C LEU A 42 -10.11 9.14 9.19
N PHE A 43 -10.49 10.30 8.65
CA PHE A 43 -11.02 11.40 9.46
C PHE A 43 -12.33 11.02 10.18
N SER A 44 -13.24 10.30 9.52
CA SER A 44 -14.47 9.83 10.16
C SER A 44 -14.25 8.77 11.24
N LEU A 45 -13.23 7.91 11.09
CA LEU A 45 -12.82 7.00 12.17
C LEU A 45 -12.28 7.76 13.38
N MET A 46 -11.53 8.84 13.15
CA MET A 46 -10.98 9.63 14.23
C MET A 46 -12.05 10.45 14.97
N GLU A 47 -13.05 10.96 14.24
CA GLU A 47 -14.26 11.58 14.80
C GLU A 47 -15.01 10.62 15.75
N TYR A 48 -15.08 9.32 15.40
CA TYR A 48 -15.74 8.32 16.24
C TYR A 48 -14.99 8.04 17.56
N ILE A 49 -13.65 8.14 17.56
CA ILE A 49 -12.82 7.80 18.72
C ILE A 49 -12.72 8.98 19.69
N ASP A 50 -12.53 10.20 19.19
CA ASP A 50 -12.36 11.38 20.03
C ASP A 50 -12.75 12.67 19.27
N ILE A 51 -13.92 13.22 19.65
CA ILE A 51 -14.49 14.42 19.02
C ILE A 51 -13.65 15.66 19.34
N GLU A 52 -13.04 15.75 20.53
CA GLU A 52 -12.26 16.93 20.93
C GLU A 52 -10.91 16.97 20.21
N TYR A 53 -10.28 15.80 20.04
CA TYR A 53 -9.08 15.65 19.22
C TYR A 53 -9.34 15.94 17.73
N TYR A 54 -10.50 15.54 17.21
CA TYR A 54 -10.90 15.86 15.83
C TYR A 54 -11.04 17.38 15.62
N MET A 55 -11.69 18.08 16.55
CA MET A 55 -11.85 19.55 16.48
C MET A 55 -10.52 20.30 16.58
N ASP A 56 -9.55 19.82 17.36
CA ASP A 56 -8.21 20.41 17.45
C ASP A 56 -7.37 20.15 16.19
N ASN A 57 -7.48 18.97 15.58
CA ASN A 57 -6.79 18.65 14.33
C ASN A 57 -7.39 19.34 13.10
N LEU A 58 -8.69 19.61 13.08
CA LEU A 58 -9.33 20.41 12.02
C LEU A 58 -8.68 21.81 11.90
N HIS A 59 -8.21 22.36 13.01
CA HIS A 59 -7.53 23.65 13.04
C HIS A 59 -6.01 23.57 12.82
N LYS A 60 -5.44 22.36 12.83
CA LYS A 60 -4.00 22.08 12.63
C LYS A 60 -3.79 21.26 11.35
N GLU A 61 -4.17 21.83 10.22
CA GLU A 61 -3.86 21.31 8.87
C GLU A 61 -2.34 21.06 8.65
N SER A 62 -1.46 21.64 9.48
CA SER A 62 -0.01 21.60 9.29
C SER A 62 0.65 20.22 9.36
N LEU A 63 0.12 19.25 10.11
CA LEU A 63 0.80 17.95 10.29
C LEU A 63 0.64 17.02 9.09
N PHE A 64 -0.44 17.18 8.32
CA PHE A 64 -0.70 16.35 7.14
C PHE A 64 -0.21 16.99 5.84
N ASP A 65 0.21 18.26 5.87
CA ASP A 65 0.76 18.97 4.72
C ASP A 65 2.29 18.83 4.57
N ASP A 66 2.98 18.27 5.57
CA ASP A 66 4.41 18.04 5.47
C ASP A 66 4.72 17.08 4.31
N PRO A 67 5.56 17.47 3.33
CA PRO A 67 5.76 16.72 2.10
C PRO A 67 6.29 15.29 2.35
N LEU A 68 7.01 15.08 3.46
CA LEU A 68 7.49 13.77 3.89
C LEU A 68 6.33 12.86 4.33
N VAL A 69 5.39 13.40 5.11
CA VAL A 69 4.23 12.66 5.62
C VAL A 69 3.28 12.34 4.47
N VAL A 70 3.02 13.32 3.60
CA VAL A 70 2.21 13.15 2.40
C VAL A 70 2.76 12.04 1.50
N GLY A 71 4.06 12.07 1.20
CA GLY A 71 4.71 11.03 0.40
C GLY A 71 4.62 9.64 1.03
N LEU A 72 4.79 9.54 2.35
CA LEU A 72 4.66 8.28 3.08
C LEU A 72 3.24 7.73 3.01
N LEU A 73 2.22 8.57 3.19
CA LEU A 73 0.81 8.17 3.11
C LEU A 73 0.43 7.68 1.70
N TYR A 74 0.88 8.37 0.65
CA TYR A 74 0.65 7.94 -0.73
C TYR A 74 1.37 6.63 -1.06
N GLY A 75 2.60 6.43 -0.57
CA GLY A 75 3.31 5.15 -0.74
C GLY A 75 2.63 4.00 0.01
N LEU A 76 2.20 4.23 1.24
CA LEU A 76 1.54 3.23 2.08
C LEU A 76 0.20 2.80 1.47
N THR A 77 -0.56 3.72 0.88
CA THR A 77 -1.85 3.41 0.26
C THR A 77 -1.70 2.56 -0.99
N LEU A 78 -0.68 2.81 -1.82
CA LEU A 78 -0.34 1.91 -2.93
C LEU A 78 0.04 0.52 -2.40
N GLY A 79 0.85 0.45 -1.35
CA GLY A 79 1.26 -0.81 -0.72
C GLY A 79 0.09 -1.62 -0.17
N VAL A 80 -0.87 -0.98 0.50
CA VAL A 80 -2.07 -1.69 1.01
C VAL A 80 -2.91 -2.23 -0.14
N LYS A 81 -3.12 -1.45 -1.21
CA LYS A 81 -3.86 -1.90 -2.40
C LYS A 81 -3.18 -3.10 -3.07
N SER A 82 -1.86 -3.07 -3.23
CA SER A 82 -1.12 -4.18 -3.82
C SER A 82 -1.14 -5.43 -2.93
N CYS A 83 -1.04 -5.29 -1.60
CA CYS A 83 -1.20 -6.42 -0.67
C CYS A 83 -2.56 -7.10 -0.80
N ILE A 84 -3.65 -6.31 -0.90
CA ILE A 84 -5.00 -6.85 -1.11
C ILE A 84 -5.05 -7.63 -2.44
N MET A 85 -4.47 -7.09 -3.51
CA MET A 85 -4.42 -7.77 -4.81
C MET A 85 -3.64 -9.09 -4.75
N ILE A 86 -2.53 -9.14 -4.01
CA ILE A 86 -1.75 -10.38 -3.84
C ILE A 86 -2.61 -11.48 -3.21
N PHE A 87 -3.42 -11.17 -2.18
CA PHE A 87 -4.35 -12.14 -1.57
C PHE A 87 -5.52 -12.55 -2.48
N VAL A 88 -5.80 -11.81 -3.55
CA VAL A 88 -6.80 -12.20 -4.55
C VAL A 88 -6.20 -13.13 -5.61
N PHE A 89 -4.92 -12.99 -5.91
CA PHE A 89 -4.22 -13.79 -6.92
C PHE A 89 -3.61 -15.10 -6.39
N ILE A 90 -3.30 -15.16 -5.09
CA ILE A 90 -2.82 -16.37 -4.38
C ILE A 90 -4.03 -17.11 -3.78
#